data_AF-A0A2Y9B311-F1
#
_entry.id   AF-A0A2Y9B311-F1
#
_cell.length_a   1.000
_cell.length_b   1.000
_cell.length_c   1.000
_cell.angle_alpha   90.00
_cell.angle_beta   90.00
_cell.angle_gamma   90.00
#
_symmetry.space_group_name_H-M   'P 1'
#
loop_
_entity.id
_entity.type
_entity.pdbx_description
1 polymer ?
#
loop_
_entity_poly.entity_id
_entity_poly.type
_entity_poly.pdbx_seq_one_letter_code
_entity_poly.pdbx_strand_id
1 'polypeptide(L)'
;MGRVPAGEIEAAVIDQLPAVFRQPEIVAGTWKAARAHADDITEADARTALQQLDPLWEELFPAEQARIVTLLVERVDIGADGLNVRLRLDGLNDLTREMLAGDIGAAA
;
A
#
# COMPACT_ATOMS: atom_id res chain seq x y z
N MET A 1 -29.69 2.04 5.10
CA MET A 1 -28.25 2.04 5.38
C MET A 1 -27.90 0.69 5.99
N GLY A 2 -27.54 -0.29 5.15
CA GLY A 2 -27.14 -1.61 5.61
C GLY A 2 -25.81 -1.51 6.33
N ARG A 3 -25.69 -2.15 7.50
CA ARG A 3 -24.41 -2.28 8.18
C ARG A 3 -23.58 -3.25 7.35
N VAL A 4 -22.51 -2.78 6.72
CA VAL A 4 -21.53 -3.67 6.10
C VAL A 4 -20.74 -4.33 7.24
N PRO A 5 -20.60 -5.67 7.27
CA PRO A 5 -19.77 -6.35 8.26
C PRO A 5 -18.32 -5.83 8.21
N ALA A 6 -17.69 -5.65 9.36
CA ALA A 6 -16.30 -5.16 9.43
C ALA A 6 -15.33 -6.04 8.62
N GLY A 7 -15.53 -7.36 8.63
CA GLY A 7 -14.70 -8.29 7.85
C GLY A 7 -14.85 -8.13 6.33
N GLU A 8 -16.00 -7.70 5.82
CA GLU A 8 -16.18 -7.40 4.39
C GLU A 8 -15.48 -6.09 4.00
N ILE A 9 -15.43 -5.13 4.93
CA ILE A 9 -14.70 -3.87 4.73
C ILE A 9 -13.18 -4.12 4.75
N GLU A 10 -12.69 -4.90 5.70
CA GLU A 10 -11.26 -5.20 5.83
C GLU A 10 -10.73 -5.89 4.57
N ALA A 11 -11.44 -6.89 4.06
CA ALA A 11 -11.10 -7.54 2.79
C ALA A 11 -11.08 -6.54 1.63
N ALA A 12 -12.10 -5.68 1.52
CA ALA A 12 -12.15 -4.67 0.45
C ALA A 12 -11.00 -3.65 0.53
N VAL A 13 -10.54 -3.29 1.73
CA VAL A 13 -9.38 -2.38 1.90
C VAL A 13 -8.07 -3.08 1.52
N ILE A 14 -7.91 -4.35 1.90
CA ILE A 14 -6.77 -5.19 1.49
C ILE A 14 -6.71 -5.32 -0.03
N ASP A 15 -7.85 -5.60 -0.68
CA ASP A 15 -7.95 -5.78 -2.12
C ASP A 15 -7.75 -4.47 -2.92
N GLN A 16 -8.02 -3.31 -2.30
CA GLN A 16 -7.85 -2.01 -2.95
C GLN A 16 -6.44 -1.43 -2.84
N LEU A 17 -5.61 -1.89 -1.91
CA LEU A 17 -4.29 -1.32 -1.69
C LEU A 17 -3.38 -1.37 -2.95
N PRO A 18 -3.33 -2.47 -3.73
CA PRO A 18 -2.60 -2.49 -5.00
C PRO A 18 -3.12 -1.47 -6.02
N ALA A 19 -4.44 -1.26 -6.07
CA ALA A 19 -5.04 -0.26 -6.95
C ALA A 19 -4.66 1.18 -6.56
N VAL A 20 -4.47 1.45 -5.27
CA VAL A 20 -3.98 2.75 -4.76
C VAL A 20 -2.55 3.03 -5.26
N PHE A 21 -1.66 2.05 -5.24
CA PHE A 21 -0.28 2.23 -5.72
C PHE A 21 -0.19 2.56 -7.22
N ARG A 22 -1.21 2.21 -8.01
CA ARG A 22 -1.30 2.53 -9.44
C ARG A 22 -1.83 3.94 -9.72
N GLN A 23 -2.26 4.69 -8.71
CA GLN A 23 -2.83 6.04 -8.91
C GLN A 23 -1.77 7.02 -9.45
N PRO A 24 -2.12 7.89 -10.41
CA PRO A 24 -1.17 8.83 -11.03
C PRO A 24 -0.41 9.70 -10.01
N GLU A 25 -1.07 10.11 -8.94
CA GLU A 25 -0.52 10.93 -7.87
C GLU A 25 0.54 10.17 -7.06
N ILE A 26 0.31 8.89 -6.80
CA ILE A 26 1.26 8.01 -6.10
C ILE A 26 2.46 7.69 -6.98
N VAL A 27 2.24 7.44 -8.28
CA VAL A 27 3.31 7.22 -9.26
C VAL A 27 4.19 8.47 -9.37
N ALA A 28 3.58 9.65 -9.53
CA ALA A 28 4.30 10.91 -9.61
C ALA A 28 5.05 11.24 -8.30
N GLY A 29 4.43 10.98 -7.15
CA GLY A 29 5.05 11.16 -5.83
C GLY A 29 6.25 10.24 -5.61
N THR A 30 6.09 8.95 -5.94
CA THR A 30 7.15 7.94 -5.85
C THR A 30 8.30 8.26 -6.80
N TRP A 31 8.01 8.65 -8.05
CA TRP A 31 9.05 9.10 -8.99
C TRP A 31 9.82 10.31 -8.45
N LYS A 32 9.12 11.33 -7.95
CA LYS A 32 9.76 12.53 -7.38
C LYS A 32 10.67 12.18 -6.19
N ALA A 33 10.25 11.25 -5.34
CA ALA A 33 11.04 10.78 -4.20
C ALA A 33 12.25 9.92 -4.63
N ALA A 34 12.06 9.02 -5.60
CA ALA A 34 13.11 8.17 -6.15
C ALA A 34 14.19 8.98 -6.85
N ARG A 35 13.78 10.00 -7.63
CA ARG A 35 14.71 10.90 -8.32
C ARG A 35 15.61 11.69 -7.37
N ALA A 36 15.16 11.99 -6.16
CA ALA A 36 16.00 12.61 -5.14
C ALA A 36 17.18 11.73 -4.68
N HIS A 37 17.14 10.43 -4.98
CA HIS A 37 18.17 9.45 -4.63
C HIS A 37 18.96 8.97 -5.86
N ALA A 38 18.34 8.95 -7.04
CA ALA A 38 18.99 8.59 -8.30
C ALA A 38 18.33 9.31 -9.49
N ASP A 39 19.10 10.19 -10.14
CA ASP A 39 18.59 11.12 -11.18
C ASP A 39 18.21 10.44 -12.52
N ASP A 40 18.63 9.19 -12.72
CA ASP A 40 18.37 8.39 -13.92
C ASP A 40 17.03 7.64 -13.87
N ILE A 41 16.35 7.62 -12.71
CA ILE A 41 15.04 6.98 -12.56
C ILE A 41 13.98 7.79 -13.32
N THR A 42 13.35 7.15 -14.31
CA THR A 42 12.23 7.73 -15.04
C THR A 42 10.90 7.46 -14.33
N GLU A 43 9.87 8.25 -14.68
CA GLU A 43 8.52 8.00 -14.19
C GLU A 43 7.98 6.64 -14.67
N ALA A 44 8.42 6.17 -15.84
CA ALA A 44 8.08 4.85 -16.36
C ALA A 44 8.69 3.72 -15.52
N ASP A 45 9.93 3.91 -15.02
CA ASP A 45 10.57 2.95 -14.12
C ASP A 45 9.85 2.90 -12.77
N ALA A 46 9.50 4.06 -12.21
CA ALA A 46 8.72 4.14 -10.97
C ALA A 46 7.34 3.46 -11.12
N ARG A 47 6.64 3.70 -12.23
CA ARG A 47 5.37 3.03 -12.55
C ARG A 47 5.55 1.52 -12.67
N THR A 48 6.57 1.07 -13.38
CA THR A 48 6.85 -0.37 -13.58
C THR A 48 7.17 -1.05 -12.26
N ALA A 49 7.98 -0.42 -11.41
CA ALA A 49 8.30 -0.93 -10.09
C ALA A 49 7.04 -1.04 -9.20
N LEU A 50 6.17 -0.03 -9.20
CA LEU A 50 4.90 -0.07 -8.45
C LEU A 50 3.96 -1.17 -8.98
N GLN A 51 3.95 -1.45 -10.28
CA GLN A 51 3.17 -2.56 -10.86
C GLN A 51 3.74 -3.94 -10.49
N GLN A 52 5.06 -4.06 -10.30
CA GLN A 52 5.67 -5.31 -9.85
C GLN A 52 5.33 -5.66 -8.39
N LEU A 53 4.77 -4.72 -7.63
CA LEU A 53 4.26 -4.98 -6.29
C LEU A 53 2.97 -5.82 -6.30
N ASP A 54 2.18 -5.74 -7.38
CA ASP A 54 0.91 -6.46 -7.51
C ASP A 54 1.07 -7.98 -7.35
N PRO A 55 1.94 -8.69 -8.10
CA PRO A 55 2.13 -10.12 -7.91
C PRO A 55 2.77 -10.46 -6.56
N LEU A 56 3.57 -9.57 -5.98
CA LEU A 56 4.14 -9.80 -4.64
C LEU A 56 3.07 -9.73 -3.55
N TRP A 57 2.10 -8.83 -3.69
CA TRP A 57 0.99 -8.67 -2.76
C TRP A 57 0.12 -9.94 -2.70
N GLU A 58 -0.18 -10.54 -3.86
CA GLU A 58 -0.97 -11.78 -3.95
C GLU A 58 -0.29 -13.00 -3.34
N GLU A 59 1.05 -13.00 -3.28
CA GLU A 59 1.85 -14.07 -2.66
C GLU A 59 1.98 -13.91 -1.13
N LEU A 60 1.59 -12.75 -0.58
CA LEU A 60 1.61 -12.54 0.86
C LEU A 60 0.49 -13.33 1.54
N PHE A 61 0.79 -13.90 2.71
CA PHE A 61 -0.24 -14.46 3.56
C PHE A 61 -1.28 -13.39 3.93
N PRO A 62 -2.58 -13.74 4.07
CA PRO A 62 -3.62 -12.77 4.42
C PRO A 62 -3.34 -11.97 5.70
N ALA A 63 -2.65 -12.59 6.66
CA ALA A 63 -2.23 -11.91 7.90
C ALA A 63 -1.19 -10.81 7.64
N GLU A 64 -0.26 -11.03 6.70
CA GLU A 64 0.77 -10.05 6.35
C GLU A 64 0.20 -8.90 5.53
N GLN A 65 -0.75 -9.19 4.62
CA GLN A 65 -1.51 -8.15 3.93
C GLN A 65 -2.24 -7.24 4.93
N ALA A 66 -2.96 -7.82 5.90
CA ALA A 66 -3.66 -7.06 6.95
C ALA A 66 -2.70 -6.23 7.82
N ARG A 67 -1.51 -6.78 8.13
CA ARG A 67 -0.45 -6.08 8.87
C ARG A 67 0.05 -4.85 8.10
N ILE A 68 0.38 -5.02 6.83
CA ILE A 68 0.83 -3.93 5.96
C ILE A 68 -0.25 -2.85 5.83
N VAL A 69 -1.52 -3.24 5.63
CA VAL A 69 -2.64 -2.28 5.60
C VAL A 69 -2.71 -1.48 6.90
N THR A 70 -2.55 -2.12 8.07
CA THR A 70 -2.60 -1.45 9.38
C THR A 70 -1.43 -0.48 9.59
N LEU A 71 -0.27 -0.77 9.01
CA LEU A 71 0.89 0.12 9.03
C LEU A 71 0.70 1.31 8.10
N LEU A 72 0.09 1.10 6.94
CA LEU A 72 -0.03 2.11 5.88
C LEU A 72 -1.28 2.96 5.98
N VAL A 73 -2.37 2.47 6.56
CA VAL A 73 -3.67 3.15 6.58
C VAL A 73 -3.94 3.76 7.96
N GLU A 74 -4.20 5.07 7.97
CA GLU A 74 -4.56 5.82 9.17
C GLU A 74 -6.06 5.70 9.44
N ARG A 75 -6.86 5.81 8.38
CA ARG A 75 -8.32 5.77 8.45
C ARG A 75 -8.92 5.46 7.09
N VAL A 76 -10.01 4.69 7.08
CA VAL A 76 -10.85 4.48 5.91
C VAL A 76 -12.21 5.12 6.17
N ASP A 77 -12.62 6.02 5.30
CA ASP A 77 -13.95 6.63 5.30
C ASP A 77 -14.79 6.03 4.17
N ILE A 78 -15.95 5.50 4.53
CA ILE A 78 -16.88 4.85 3.58
C ILE A 78 -18.07 5.78 3.36
N GLY A 79 -18.23 6.25 2.14
CA GLY A 79 -19.36 7.07 1.70
C GLY A 79 -20.24 6.31 0.72
N ALA A 80 -21.41 6.87 0.41
CA ALA A 80 -22.28 6.34 -0.65
C ALA A 80 -21.61 6.38 -2.04
N ASP A 81 -20.58 7.23 -2.19
CA ASP A 81 -19.91 7.53 -3.45
C ASP A 81 -18.58 6.78 -3.62
N GLY A 82 -18.15 5.99 -2.63
CA GLY A 82 -16.92 5.20 -2.71
C GLY A 82 -16.13 5.09 -1.40
N LEU A 83 -14.90 4.58 -1.51
CA LEU A 83 -13.96 4.37 -0.42
C LEU A 83 -12.89 5.49 -0.43
N ASN A 84 -12.68 6.14 0.71
CA ASN A 84 -11.61 7.13 0.88
C ASN A 84 -10.59 6.60 1.91
N VAL A 85 -9.34 6.43 1.48
CA VAL A 85 -8.25 5.89 2.32
C VAL A 85 -7.30 7.02 2.67
N ARG A 86 -7.14 7.28 3.96
CA ARG A 86 -6.07 8.13 4.48
C ARG A 86 -4.87 7.27 4.85
N LEU A 87 -3.73 7.55 4.24
CA LEU A 87 -2.47 6.86 4.50
C LEU A 87 -1.72 7.51 5.67
N ARG A 88 -1.03 6.70 6.47
CA ARG A 88 -0.11 7.15 7.53
C ARG A 88 1.16 7.67 6.89
N LEU A 89 1.52 8.92 7.20
CA LEU A 89 2.76 9.55 6.72
C LEU A 89 4.02 8.78 7.16
N ASP A 90 3.97 8.17 8.35
CA ASP A 90 5.10 7.39 8.90
C ASP A 90 5.06 5.90 8.51
N GLY A 91 3.90 5.41 8.04
CA GLY A 91 3.66 3.98 7.79
C GLY A 91 4.59 3.36 6.76
N LEU A 92 4.92 4.10 5.70
CA LEU A 92 5.87 3.66 4.67
C LEU A 92 7.31 3.59 5.19
N ASN A 93 7.70 4.51 6.08
CA ASN A 93 9.03 4.51 6.69
C ASN A 93 9.20 3.35 7.67
N ASP A 94 8.15 3.05 8.45
CA ASP A 94 8.13 1.90 9.35
C ASP A 94 8.21 0.58 8.57
N LEU A 95 7.43 0.44 7.50
CA LEU A 95 7.48 -0.72 6.61
C LEU A 95 8.87 -0.89 5.96
N THR A 96 9.47 0.19 5.46
CA THR A 96 10.81 0.15 4.85
C THR A 96 11.87 -0.29 5.85
N ARG A 97 11.77 0.17 7.11
CA ARG A 97 12.68 -0.23 8.18
C ARG A 97 12.57 -1.73 8.50
N GLU A 98 11.36 -2.28 8.52
CA GLU A 98 11.14 -3.71 8.72
C GLU A 98 11.65 -4.56 7.55
N MET A 99 11.46 -4.10 6.30
CA MET A 99 12.01 -4.75 5.11
C MET A 99 13.54 -4.85 5.19
N LEU A 100 14.21 -3.79 5.66
CA LEU A 100 15.66 -3.75 5.83
C LEU A 100 16.14 -4.58 7.03
N ALA A 101 15.30 -4.76 8.05
CA ALA A 101 15.59 -5.59 9.21
C ALA A 101 15.38 -7.09 8.96
N GLY A 102 14.67 -7.47 7.89
CA GLY A 102 14.41 -8.87 7.53
C GLY A 102 13.28 -9.52 8.33
N ASP A 103 12.47 -8.75 9.04
CA ASP A 103 11.45 -9.26 9.98
C ASP A 103 10.14 -9.72 9.30
N ILE A 104 10.02 -9.58 7.97
CA ILE A 104 8.80 -9.87 7.19
C ILE A 104 8.43 -11.36 7.13
N GLY A 105 9.20 -12.25 7.76
CA GLY A 105 8.93 -13.70 7.74
C GLY A 105 9.00 -14.44 9.07
N ALA A 106 9.18 -13.76 10.21
CA ALA A 106 9.52 -14.44 11.47
C ALA A 106 8.33 -14.86 12.36
N ALA A 107 7.10 -14.52 12.01
CA ALA A 107 5.91 -14.92 12.77
C ALA A 107 5.18 -16.09 12.10
N ALA A 108 5.69 -17.31 12.33
CA ALA A 108 4.99 -18.57 12.06
C ALA A 108 4.79 -19.35 13.36
#